data_AF-A0A7K3CYW4-F1
#
_entry.id   AF-A0A7K3CYW4-F1
#
_cell.length_a   1.000
_cell.length_b   1.000
_cell.length_c   1.000
_cell.angle_alpha   90.00
_cell.angle_beta   90.00
_cell.angle_gamma   90.00
#
_symmetry.space_group_name_H-M   'P 1'
#
loop_
_entity.id
_entity.type
_entity.pdbx_description
1 polymer ?
#
loop_
_entity_poly.entity_id
_entity_poly.type
_entity_poly.pdbx_seq_one_letter_code
_entity_poly.pdbx_strand_id
1 'polypeptide(L)'
;MDEYLCLCDGEAVSEGERETLAIALDHAWRWYENRRSRTVALLQVVTLWLAILGAGYGAVLQAKLYGVGGAIGILAAVGLVAADREATRVRASAELAADAVAELEARLADATGVQALRLCQRERESNPPSRRFLGLDLGRWVVHVSLSTCLAAAIYTWAVLA
;
A
#
# COMPACT_ATOMS: atom_id res chain seq x y z
N MET A 1 -32.75 10.71 -10.70
CA MET A 1 -31.28 10.76 -10.67
C MET A 1 -30.93 11.70 -9.55
N ASP A 2 -30.77 11.07 -8.39
CA ASP A 2 -30.13 11.46 -7.13
C ASP A 2 -30.54 12.80 -6.51
N GLU A 3 -31.65 12.66 -5.78
CA GLU A 3 -32.10 13.42 -4.63
C GLU A 3 -30.96 13.52 -3.60
N TYR A 4 -30.15 14.57 -3.69
CA TYR A 4 -29.28 14.99 -2.59
C TYR A 4 -30.17 15.53 -1.48
N LEU A 5 -30.54 14.62 -0.56
CA LEU A 5 -31.22 14.93 0.68
C LEU A 5 -30.33 15.89 1.49
N CYS A 6 -30.61 17.18 1.38
CA CYS A 6 -30.00 18.21 2.18
C CYS A 6 -30.61 18.12 3.59
N LEU A 7 -30.09 17.19 4.40
CA LEU A 7 -30.30 17.09 5.85
C LEU A 7 -29.62 18.29 6.52
N CYS A 8 -30.25 19.46 6.41
CA CYS A 8 -29.89 20.68 7.12
C CYS A 8 -31.13 21.31 7.78
N ASP A 9 -32.13 20.50 8.13
CA ASP A 9 -33.08 20.87 9.17
C ASP A 9 -32.41 20.52 10.50
N GLY A 10 -32.33 21.48 11.42
CA GLY A 10 -31.65 21.36 12.72
C GLY A 10 -32.30 20.38 13.69
N GLU A 11 -32.84 19.27 13.22
CA GLU A 11 -33.26 18.15 14.05
C GLU A 11 -32.04 17.53 14.74
N ALA A 12 -32.12 17.42 16.06
CA ALA A 12 -31.11 16.75 16.84
C ALA A 12 -31.03 15.29 16.38
N VAL A 13 -29.91 14.91 15.77
CA VAL A 13 -29.60 13.51 15.38
C VAL A 13 -29.95 12.59 16.54
N SER A 14 -30.84 11.64 16.30
CA SER A 14 -31.35 10.74 17.32
C SER A 14 -30.22 9.88 17.90
N GLU A 15 -30.34 9.45 19.15
CA GLU A 15 -29.31 8.63 19.81
C GLU A 15 -29.01 7.35 19.00
N GLY A 16 -30.04 6.75 18.38
CA GLY A 16 -29.89 5.55 17.54
C GLY A 16 -29.11 5.78 16.23
N GLU A 17 -29.21 6.96 15.63
CA GLU A 17 -28.41 7.33 14.45
C GLU A 17 -26.93 7.53 14.81
N ARG A 18 -26.65 8.09 15.99
CA ARG A 18 -25.28 8.25 16.50
C ARG A 18 -24.62 6.90 16.74
N GLU A 19 -25.33 5.97 17.37
CA GLU A 19 -24.85 4.59 17.58
C GLU A 19 -24.58 3.89 16.25
N THR A 20 -25.47 4.03 15.27
CA THR A 20 -25.31 3.42 13.95
C THR A 20 -24.09 3.99 13.22
N LEU A 21 -23.89 5.31 13.28
CA LEU A 21 -22.71 5.97 12.70
C LEU A 21 -21.41 5.50 13.37
N ALA A 22 -21.40 5.39 14.70
CA ALA A 22 -20.24 4.90 15.44
C ALA A 22 -19.87 3.46 15.06
N ILE A 23 -20.86 2.58 14.89
CA ILE A 23 -20.64 1.19 14.44
C ILE A 23 -20.10 1.14 13.01
N ALA A 24 -20.67 1.95 12.11
CA ALA A 24 -20.18 2.04 10.73
C ALA A 24 -18.73 2.53 10.67
N LEU A 25 -18.39 3.52 11.49
CA LEU A 25 -17.04 4.05 11.61
C LEU A 25 -16.04 3.01 12.16
N ASP A 26 -16.37 2.30 13.24
CA ASP A 26 -15.52 1.21 13.78
C ASP A 26 -15.29 0.12 12.74
N HIS A 27 -16.33 -0.25 11.98
CA HIS A 27 -16.20 -1.24 10.91
C HIS A 27 -15.27 -0.77 9.80
N ALA A 28 -15.47 0.46 9.29
CA ALA A 28 -14.65 1.04 8.24
C ALA A 28 -13.19 1.20 8.70
N TRP A 29 -12.98 1.63 9.95
CA TRP A 29 -11.67 1.77 10.55
C TRP A 29 -10.92 0.43 10.67
N ARG A 30 -11.56 -0.61 11.21
CA ARG A 30 -10.97 -1.96 11.30
C ARG A 30 -10.62 -2.51 9.94
N TRP A 31 -11.45 -2.24 8.92
CA TRP A 31 -11.17 -2.64 7.56
C TRP A 31 -9.92 -1.95 7.01
N TYR A 32 -9.80 -0.63 7.23
CA TYR A 32 -8.61 0.15 6.85
C TYR A 32 -7.35 -0.35 7.56
N GLU A 33 -7.40 -0.57 8.88
CA GLU A 33 -6.27 -1.05 9.69
C GLU A 33 -5.78 -2.43 9.22
N ASN A 34 -6.70 -3.34 8.91
CA ASN A 34 -6.38 -4.66 8.38
C ASN A 34 -5.68 -4.59 7.00
N ARG A 35 -5.99 -3.59 6.16
CA ARG A 35 -5.28 -3.38 4.89
C ARG A 35 -3.89 -2.78 5.09
N ARG A 36 -3.75 -1.87 6.06
CA ARG A 36 -2.46 -1.29 6.43
C ARG A 36 -1.50 -2.34 6.99
N SER A 37 -1.97 -3.20 7.90
CA SER A 37 -1.16 -4.28 8.49
C SER A 37 -0.70 -5.30 7.43
N ARG A 38 -1.58 -5.66 6.48
CA ARG A 38 -1.24 -6.51 5.33
C ARG A 38 -0.13 -5.93 4.46
N THR A 39 -0.09 -4.61 4.28
CA THR A 39 0.97 -3.95 3.50
C THR A 39 2.34 -4.11 4.16
N VAL A 40 2.40 -3.97 5.49
CA VAL A 40 3.65 -4.17 6.26
C VAL A 40 4.10 -5.62 6.20
N ALA A 41 3.16 -6.57 6.35
CA ALA A 41 3.46 -7.99 6.23
C ALA A 41 3.99 -8.36 4.83
N LEU A 42 3.39 -7.81 3.77
CA LEU A 42 3.86 -7.99 2.39
C LEU A 42 5.32 -7.50 2.24
N LEU A 43 5.63 -6.32 2.78
CA LEU A 43 6.98 -5.76 2.73
C LEU A 43 8.01 -6.65 3.45
N GLN A 44 7.66 -7.18 4.61
CA GLN A 44 8.50 -8.10 5.37
C GLN A 44 8.76 -9.39 4.58
N VAL A 45 7.71 -9.98 4.00
CA VAL A 45 7.81 -11.21 3.18
C VAL A 45 8.69 -10.98 1.95
N VAL A 46 8.50 -9.87 1.24
CA VAL A 46 9.33 -9.52 0.07
C VAL A 46 10.78 -9.32 0.45
N THR A 47 11.04 -8.64 1.57
CA THR A 47 12.41 -8.42 2.07
C THR A 47 13.10 -9.74 2.40
N LEU A 48 12.42 -10.63 3.11
CA LEU A 48 12.92 -11.96 3.44
C LEU A 48 13.19 -12.78 2.17
N TRP A 49 12.24 -12.77 1.23
CA TRP A 49 12.36 -13.45 -0.06
C TRP A 49 13.59 -12.98 -0.84
N LEU A 50 13.80 -11.67 -0.96
CA LEU A 50 14.97 -11.10 -1.64
C LEU A 50 16.28 -11.45 -0.94
N ALA A 51 16.30 -11.49 0.40
CA ALA A 51 17.47 -11.91 1.15
C ALA A 51 17.85 -13.37 0.85
N ILE A 52 16.87 -14.26 0.81
CA ILE A 52 17.06 -15.68 0.47
C ILE A 52 17.60 -15.82 -0.96
N LEU A 53 16.98 -15.15 -1.94
CA LEU A 53 17.44 -15.20 -3.33
C LEU A 53 18.83 -14.59 -3.50
N GLY A 54 19.14 -13.50 -2.81
CA GLY A 54 20.46 -12.87 -2.83
C GLY A 54 21.56 -13.80 -2.29
N ALA A 55 21.31 -14.45 -1.15
CA ALA A 55 22.23 -15.43 -0.60
C ALA A 55 22.40 -16.64 -1.53
N GLY A 56 21.30 -17.16 -2.09
CA GLY A 56 21.32 -18.26 -3.05
C GLY A 56 22.10 -17.92 -4.32
N TYR A 57 21.92 -16.70 -4.86
CA TYR A 57 22.67 -16.22 -6.02
C TYR A 57 24.18 -16.20 -5.75
N GLY A 58 24.60 -15.70 -4.58
CA GLY A 58 26.01 -15.70 -4.18
C GLY A 58 26.61 -17.10 -4.09
N ALA A 59 25.89 -18.05 -3.48
CA ALA A 59 26.34 -19.45 -3.38
C ALA A 59 26.48 -20.11 -4.76
N VAL A 60 25.53 -19.87 -5.66
CA VAL A 60 25.53 -20.40 -7.02
C VAL A 60 26.69 -19.84 -7.86
N LEU A 61 27.02 -18.56 -7.70
CA LEU A 61 28.20 -17.97 -8.32
C LEU A 61 29.51 -18.62 -7.85
N GLN A 62 29.64 -18.89 -6.55
CA GLN A 62 30.82 -19.59 -6.00
C GLN A 62 30.95 -21.02 -6.55
N ALA A 63 29.83 -21.70 -6.77
CA ALA A 63 29.78 -23.03 -7.37
C ALA A 63 29.98 -23.04 -8.91
N LYS A 64 30.15 -21.87 -9.54
CA LYS A 64 30.25 -21.71 -11.01
C LYS A 64 29.03 -22.27 -11.79
N LEU A 65 27.87 -22.31 -11.15
CA LEU A 65 26.62 -22.78 -11.76
C LEU A 65 25.85 -21.61 -12.38
N TYR A 66 26.45 -20.95 -13.38
CA TYR A 66 25.94 -19.67 -13.93
C TYR A 66 24.52 -19.75 -14.49
N GLY A 67 24.13 -20.89 -15.05
CA GLY A 67 22.77 -21.15 -15.52
C GLY A 67 21.72 -20.97 -14.42
N VAL A 68 22.00 -21.50 -13.22
CA VAL A 68 21.12 -21.39 -12.04
C VAL A 68 21.10 -19.94 -11.52
N GLY A 69 22.22 -19.23 -11.62
CA GLY A 69 22.32 -17.83 -11.18
C GLY A 69 21.39 -16.93 -11.98
N GLY A 70 21.37 -17.09 -13.30
CA GLY A 70 20.42 -16.38 -14.17
C GLY A 70 18.95 -16.70 -13.84
N ALA A 71 18.64 -17.98 -13.55
CA ALA A 71 17.29 -18.39 -13.15
C ALA A 71 16.85 -17.74 -11.82
N ILE A 72 17.75 -17.62 -10.84
CA ILE A 72 17.48 -16.90 -9.58
C ILE A 72 17.17 -15.42 -9.84
N GLY A 73 17.93 -14.77 -10.74
CA GLY A 73 17.68 -13.38 -11.12
C GLY A 73 16.30 -13.16 -11.76
N ILE A 74 15.88 -14.05 -12.66
CA ILE A 74 14.52 -14.01 -13.25
C ILE A 74 13.46 -14.24 -12.18
N LEU A 75 13.66 -15.22 -11.30
CA LEU A 75 12.72 -15.53 -10.22
C LEU A 75 12.54 -14.33 -9.26
N ALA A 76 13.63 -13.62 -8.95
CA ALA A 76 13.58 -12.38 -8.19
C ALA A 76 12.75 -11.29 -8.89
N ALA A 77 12.97 -11.09 -10.19
CA ALA A 77 12.23 -10.11 -10.97
C ALA A 77 10.72 -10.43 -11.02
N VAL A 78 10.34 -11.69 -11.24
CA VAL A 78 8.93 -12.13 -11.23
C VAL A 78 8.30 -11.91 -9.86
N GLY A 79 9.01 -12.25 -8.78
CA GLY A 79 8.54 -12.04 -7.41
C GLY A 79 8.30 -10.55 -7.10
N LEU A 80 9.19 -9.67 -7.54
CA LEU A 80 9.04 -8.22 -7.39
C LEU A 80 7.82 -7.67 -8.14
N VAL A 81 7.58 -8.12 -9.38
CA VAL A 81 6.39 -7.71 -10.15
C VAL A 81 5.10 -8.18 -9.49
N ALA A 82 5.07 -9.41 -8.98
CA ALA A 82 3.91 -9.94 -8.27
C ALA A 82 3.62 -9.15 -6.99
N ALA A 83 4.67 -8.81 -6.22
CA ALA A 83 4.54 -8.00 -5.02
C ALA A 83 4.06 -6.57 -5.32
N ASP A 84 4.56 -5.93 -6.37
CA ASP A 84 4.11 -4.60 -6.79
C ASP A 84 2.62 -4.59 -7.18
N ARG A 85 2.16 -5.62 -7.90
CA ARG A 85 0.73 -5.78 -8.23
C ARG A 85 -0.14 -5.95 -6.99
N GLU A 86 0.30 -6.72 -6.01
CA GLU A 86 -0.47 -6.88 -4.77
C GLU A 86 -0.43 -5.59 -3.93
N ALA A 87 0.71 -4.91 -3.88
CA ALA A 87 0.84 -3.64 -3.17
C ALA A 87 -0.07 -2.55 -3.77
N THR A 88 -0.09 -2.42 -5.10
CA THR A 88 -0.99 -1.48 -5.80
C THR A 88 -2.45 -1.82 -5.56
N ARG A 89 -2.83 -3.11 -5.59
CA ARG A 89 -4.19 -3.56 -5.27
C ARG A 89 -4.59 -3.22 -3.83
N VAL A 90 -3.69 -3.45 -2.87
CA VAL A 90 -3.96 -3.13 -1.45
C VAL A 90 -4.08 -1.62 -1.26
N ARG A 91 -3.22 -0.81 -1.89
CA ARG A 91 -3.30 0.66 -1.85
C ARG A 91 -4.62 1.17 -2.42
N ALA A 92 -5.00 0.74 -3.62
CA ALA A 92 -6.27 1.12 -4.23
C ALA A 92 -7.46 0.75 -3.34
N SER A 93 -7.41 -0.42 -2.68
CA SER A 93 -8.45 -0.81 -1.73
C SER A 93 -8.47 0.09 -0.48
N ALA A 94 -7.30 0.46 0.04
CA ALA A 94 -7.19 1.31 1.22
C ALA A 94 -7.64 2.76 0.94
N GLU A 95 -7.41 3.28 -0.27
CA GLU A 95 -7.90 4.59 -0.70
C GLU A 95 -9.44 4.66 -0.67
N LEU A 96 -10.13 3.63 -1.18
CA LEU A 96 -11.59 3.58 -1.14
C LEU A 96 -12.15 3.60 0.29
N ALA A 97 -11.50 2.91 1.23
CA ALA A 97 -11.92 2.97 2.63
C ALA A 97 -11.55 4.28 3.32
N ALA A 98 -10.41 4.88 2.97
CA ALA A 98 -10.02 6.18 3.51
C ALA A 98 -11.05 7.26 3.15
N ASP A 99 -11.60 7.22 1.93
CA ASP A 99 -12.67 8.14 1.51
C ASP A 99 -13.96 7.91 2.31
N ALA A 100 -14.38 6.65 2.49
CA ALA A 100 -15.57 6.33 3.28
C ALA A 100 -15.41 6.72 4.77
N VAL A 101 -14.24 6.48 5.36
CA VAL A 101 -13.92 6.91 6.73
C VAL A 101 -13.96 8.43 6.84
N ALA A 102 -13.38 9.16 5.88
CA ALA A 102 -13.39 10.62 5.89
C ALA A 102 -14.81 11.20 5.82
N GLU A 103 -15.70 10.58 5.04
CA GLU A 103 -17.10 11.00 4.97
C GLU A 103 -17.85 10.74 6.29
N LEU A 104 -17.65 9.56 6.90
CA LEU A 104 -18.25 9.23 8.19
C LEU A 104 -17.73 10.13 9.33
N GLU A 105 -16.43 10.41 9.36
CA GLU A 105 -15.81 11.36 10.29
C GLU A 105 -16.40 12.77 10.13
N ALA A 106 -16.62 13.23 8.89
CA ALA A 106 -17.21 14.54 8.63
C ALA A 106 -18.66 14.62 9.16
N ARG A 107 -19.49 13.63 8.84
CA ARG A 107 -20.89 13.56 9.33
C ARG A 107 -20.94 13.49 10.86
N LEU A 108 -20.06 12.71 11.48
CA LEU A 108 -19.99 12.59 12.92
C LEU A 108 -19.51 13.88 13.59
N ALA A 109 -18.52 14.56 13.00
CA ALA A 109 -18.04 15.85 13.48
C ALA A 109 -19.13 16.93 13.39
N ASP A 110 -19.93 16.92 12.33
CA ASP A 110 -21.04 17.85 12.14
C ASP A 110 -22.19 17.57 13.12
N ALA A 111 -22.52 16.30 13.34
CA ALA A 111 -23.55 15.88 14.31
C ALA A 111 -23.17 16.14 15.77
N THR A 112 -21.88 16.05 16.11
CA THR A 112 -21.38 16.23 17.49
C THR A 112 -20.82 17.62 17.78
N GLY A 113 -20.55 18.41 16.74
CA GLY A 113 -19.83 19.69 16.84
C GLY A 113 -18.33 19.55 17.14
N VAL A 114 -17.78 18.32 17.15
CA VAL A 114 -16.39 18.07 17.54
C VAL A 114 -15.48 17.99 16.32
N GLN A 115 -14.89 19.14 15.95
CA GLN A 115 -13.90 19.23 14.85
C GLN A 115 -12.62 18.42 15.10
N ALA A 116 -12.41 17.91 16.31
CA ALA A 116 -11.32 16.99 16.64
C ALA A 116 -11.42 15.62 15.94
N LEU A 117 -12.63 15.24 15.52
CA LEU A 117 -12.90 13.94 14.91
C LEU A 117 -12.49 13.85 13.43
N ARG A 118 -12.16 14.98 12.78
CA ARG A 118 -11.73 15.02 11.37
C ARG A 118 -10.24 14.65 11.22
N LEU A 119 -9.89 13.44 11.66
CA LEU A 119 -8.51 12.95 11.69
C LEU A 119 -7.96 12.73 10.28
N CYS A 120 -8.75 12.11 9.38
CA CYS A 120 -8.33 11.90 7.99
C CYS A 120 -8.06 13.23 7.26
N GLN A 121 -8.87 14.25 7.51
CA GLN A 121 -8.65 15.58 6.92
C GLN A 121 -7.34 16.20 7.43
N ARG A 122 -7.10 16.17 8.74
CA ARG A 122 -5.84 16.66 9.33
C ARG A 122 -4.63 15.88 8.85
N GLU A 123 -4.76 14.57 8.70
CA GLU A 123 -3.68 13.74 8.15
C GLU A 123 -3.38 14.13 6.70
N ARG A 124 -4.40 14.40 5.88
CA ARG A 124 -4.20 14.91 4.51
C ARG A 124 -3.58 16.31 4.47
N GLU A 125 -3.95 17.19 5.39
CA GLU A 125 -3.40 18.54 5.48
C GLU A 125 -1.96 18.54 6.04
N SER A 126 -1.64 17.61 6.93
CA SER A 126 -0.32 17.48 7.57
C SER A 126 0.67 16.60 6.80
N ASN A 127 0.20 15.65 5.99
CA ASN A 127 1.05 14.92 5.07
C ASN A 127 1.26 15.74 3.80
N PRO A 128 2.47 16.29 3.58
CA PRO A 128 2.78 16.81 2.25
C PRO A 128 2.57 15.70 1.21
N PRO A 129 2.10 16.02 -0.01
CA PRO A 129 1.96 15.02 -1.07
C PRO A 129 3.28 14.27 -1.17
N SER A 130 3.21 12.93 -1.16
CA SER A 130 4.37 12.04 -1.05
C SER A 130 5.53 12.60 -1.89
N ARG A 131 6.73 12.69 -1.29
CA ARG A 131 7.89 13.32 -1.93
C ARG A 131 8.12 12.69 -3.30
N ARG A 132 7.59 13.32 -4.34
CA ARG A 132 7.82 13.01 -5.74
C ARG A 132 9.28 13.31 -6.00
N PHE A 133 10.14 12.33 -5.77
CA PHE A 133 11.54 12.45 -6.16
C PHE A 133 11.56 12.38 -7.69
N LEU A 134 11.88 13.50 -8.36
CA LEU A 134 11.89 13.63 -9.83
C LEU A 134 10.53 13.39 -10.53
N GLY A 135 9.41 13.63 -9.84
CA GLY A 135 8.07 13.40 -10.42
C GLY A 135 7.62 11.93 -10.44
N LEU A 136 8.45 11.01 -9.93
CA LEU A 136 8.14 9.60 -9.80
C LEU A 136 7.79 9.25 -8.35
N ASP A 137 6.80 8.37 -8.19
CA ASP A 137 6.46 7.79 -6.89
C ASP A 137 7.66 6.94 -6.41
N LEU A 138 8.24 7.30 -5.26
CA LEU A 138 9.49 6.72 -4.72
C LEU A 138 9.42 5.18 -4.67
N GLY A 139 8.25 4.64 -4.33
CA GLY A 139 8.02 3.19 -4.30
C GLY A 139 8.17 2.55 -5.68
N ARG A 140 7.64 3.20 -6.72
CA ARG A 140 7.75 2.73 -8.10
C ARG A 140 9.18 2.78 -8.59
N TRP A 141 9.91 3.83 -8.22
CA TRP A 141 11.32 3.98 -8.57
C TRP A 141 12.18 2.87 -7.95
N VAL A 142 11.98 2.56 -6.67
CA VAL A 142 12.68 1.46 -5.99
C VAL A 142 12.41 0.11 -6.67
N VAL A 143 11.15 -0.17 -7.04
CA VAL A 143 10.81 -1.39 -7.80
C VAL A 143 11.54 -1.42 -9.14
N HIS A 144 11.55 -0.32 -9.90
CA HIS A 144 12.24 -0.25 -11.19
C HIS A 144 13.75 -0.50 -11.05
N VAL A 145 14.42 0.17 -10.11
CA VAL A 145 15.86 -0.02 -9.86
C VAL A 145 16.16 -1.47 -9.46
N SER A 146 15.33 -2.06 -8.61
CA SER A 146 15.51 -3.44 -8.16
C SER A 146 15.36 -4.42 -9.32
N LEU A 147 14.34 -4.23 -10.15
CA LEU A 147 14.05 -5.06 -11.32
C LEU A 147 15.15 -4.94 -12.39
N SER A 148 15.63 -3.72 -12.66
CA SER A 148 16.78 -3.48 -13.52
C SER A 148 18.04 -4.16 -13.00
N THR A 149 18.29 -4.12 -11.68
CA THR A 149 19.44 -4.79 -11.06
C THR A 149 19.34 -6.31 -11.20
N CYS A 150 18.16 -6.90 -10.95
CA CYS A 150 17.94 -8.34 -11.11
C CYS A 150 18.12 -8.80 -12.57
N LEU A 151 17.59 -8.04 -13.53
CA LEU A 151 17.75 -8.34 -14.96
C LEU A 151 19.20 -8.19 -15.41
N ALA A 152 19.89 -7.12 -15.01
CA ALA A 152 21.29 -6.91 -15.32
C ALA A 152 22.16 -8.03 -14.75
N ALA A 153 21.91 -8.44 -13.50
CA ALA A 153 22.59 -9.56 -12.88
C ALA A 153 22.36 -10.86 -13.67
N ALA A 154 21.11 -11.16 -14.06
CA ALA A 154 20.79 -12.35 -14.86
C ALA A 154 21.51 -12.36 -16.20
N ILE A 155 21.43 -11.25 -16.96
CA ILE A 155 22.10 -11.07 -18.25
C ILE A 155 23.61 -11.22 -18.09
N TYR A 156 24.21 -10.60 -17.07
CA TYR A 156 25.65 -10.70 -16.81
C TYR A 156 26.08 -12.15 -16.57
N THR A 157 25.33 -12.90 -15.75
CA THR A 157 25.65 -14.33 -15.52
C THR A 157 25.61 -15.17 -16.78
N TRP A 158 24.69 -14.91 -17.71
CA TRP A 158 24.59 -15.72 -18.93
C TRP A 158 25.46 -15.23 -20.08
N ALA A 159 25.64 -13.92 -20.23
CA ALA A 159 26.34 -13.37 -21.38
C ALA A 159 27.85 -13.23 -21.16
N VAL A 160 28.28 -13.09 -19.91
CA VAL A 160 29.69 -12.81 -19.57
C VAL A 160 30.36 -13.97 -18.86
N LEU A 161 29.63 -14.69 -18.00
CA LEU A 161 30.21 -15.76 -17.17
C LEU A 161 30.00 -17.18 -17.71
N ALA A 162 28.99 -17.41 -18.55
CA ALA A 162 28.71 -18.71 -19.16
C ALA A 162 29.55 -18.91 -20.44
#